data_AF-A0A6N3H8B5-F1
#
_entry.id   AF-A0A6N3H8B5-F1
#
_cell.length_a   1.000
_cell.length_b   1.000
_cell.length_c   1.000
_cell.angle_alpha   90.00
_cell.angle_beta   90.00
_cell.angle_gamma   90.00
#
_symmetry.space_group_name_H-M   'P 1'
#
loop_
_entity.id
_entity.type
_entity.pdbx_description
1 polymer ?
#
loop_
_entity_poly.entity_id
_entity_poly.type
_entity_poly.pdbx_seq_one_letter_code
_entity_poly.pdbx_strand_id
1 'polypeptide(L)' 'MKRTGDLFEDLSAELGCIYISDLRLPPYREIACQSLISGQFSGYPVSMWRDMLNYLDVESSAEVENEEQAKSTLSFI' A
#
# COMPACT_ATOMS: atom_id res chain seq x y z
N MET A 1 -1.60 -16.31 -4.16
CA MET A 1 -0.64 -16.37 -3.04
C MET A 1 -1.42 -16.40 -1.73
N LYS A 2 -0.91 -17.03 -0.66
CA LYS A 2 -1.56 -16.95 0.67
C LYS A 2 -1.13 -15.64 1.31
N ARG A 3 -2.09 -14.78 1.69
CA ARG A 3 -1.81 -13.55 2.44
C ARG A 3 -1.22 -13.87 3.80
N THR A 4 -0.18 -13.14 4.17
CA THR A 4 0.50 -13.20 5.47
C THR A 4 -0.27 -12.40 6.52
N GLY A 5 -1.09 -11.44 6.09
CA GLY A 5 -1.77 -10.49 6.97
C GLY A 5 -0.94 -9.23 7.23
N ASP A 6 0.25 -9.14 6.65
CA ASP A 6 1.07 -7.93 6.62
C ASP A 6 0.98 -7.28 5.23
N LEU A 7 0.54 -6.03 5.20
CA LEU A 7 0.28 -5.30 3.95
C LEU A 7 1.55 -5.08 3.12
N PHE A 8 2.70 -4.90 3.76
CA PHE A 8 3.97 -4.67 3.07
C PHE A 8 4.51 -5.96 2.45
N GLU A 9 4.52 -7.04 3.23
CA GLU A 9 4.95 -8.35 2.74
C GLU A 9 4.06 -8.82 1.60
N ASP A 10 2.74 -8.72 1.78
CA ASP A 10 1.77 -9.17 0.78
C ASP A 10 1.88 -8.34 -0.53
N LEU A 11 2.12 -7.03 -0.43
CA LEU A 11 2.32 -6.17 -1.60
C LEU A 11 3.66 -6.45 -2.30
N SER A 12 4.75 -6.56 -1.52
CA SER A 12 6.08 -6.81 -2.07
C SER A 12 6.14 -8.14 -2.83
N ALA A 13 5.53 -9.18 -2.28
CA ALA A 13 5.50 -10.49 -2.90
C ALA A 13 4.56 -10.54 -4.11
N GLU A 14 3.47 -9.75 -4.13
CA GLU A 14 2.62 -9.59 -5.32
C GLU A 14 3.39 -8.93 -6.47
N LEU A 15 4.21 -7.91 -6.18
CA LEU A 15 4.99 -7.19 -7.19
C LEU A 15 6.28 -7.91 -7.57
N GLY A 16 6.61 -9.03 -6.91
CA GLY A 16 7.86 -9.75 -7.11
C GLY A 16 9.09 -8.96 -6.68
N CYS A 17 8.93 -8.02 -5.74
CA CYS A 17 10.05 -7.28 -5.15
C CYS A 17 10.95 -8.22 -4.35
N ILE A 18 12.26 -7.99 -4.41
CA ILE A 18 13.22 -8.72 -3.57
C ILE A 18 13.23 -8.10 -2.18
N TYR A 19 13.03 -6.78 -2.09
CA TYR A 19 12.98 -6.04 -0.83
C TYR A 19 11.76 -5.12 -0.76
N ILE A 20 11.20 -4.93 0.44
CA ILE A 20 10.11 -3.96 0.68
C ILE A 20 10.54 -2.54 0.27
N SER A 21 11.83 -2.21 0.40
CA SER A 21 12.37 -0.91 -0.05
C SER A 21 12.20 -0.62 -1.52
N ASP A 22 12.05 -1.66 -2.35
CA ASP A 22 11.86 -1.51 -3.79
C ASP A 22 10.54 -0.81 -4.09
N LEU A 23 9.53 -0.93 -3.21
CA LEU A 23 8.21 -0.30 -3.35
C LEU A 23 8.26 1.23 -3.47
N ARG A 24 9.31 1.89 -2.95
CA ARG A 24 9.47 3.35 -3.04
C ARG A 24 10.16 3.81 -4.32
N LEU A 25 10.74 2.89 -5.08
CA LEU A 25 11.45 3.25 -6.30
C LEU A 25 10.43 3.63 -7.39
N PRO A 26 10.73 4.62 -8.25
CA PRO A 26 9.79 5.14 -9.25
C PRO A 26 9.07 4.09 -10.11
N PRO A 27 9.71 3.00 -10.60
CA PRO A 27 8.99 2.01 -11.40
C PRO A 27 8.03 1.14 -10.58
N TYR A 28 8.26 0.97 -9.27
CA TYR A 28 7.43 0.13 -8.42
C TYR A 28 6.37 0.92 -7.65
N ARG A 29 6.62 2.19 -7.35
CA ARG A 29 5.70 3.04 -6.57
C ARG A 29 4.34 3.18 -7.25
N GLU A 30 4.33 3.46 -8.56
CA GLU A 30 3.07 3.58 -9.32
C GLU A 30 2.29 2.27 -9.34
N ILE A 31 2.98 1.15 -9.61
CA ILE A 31 2.37 -0.18 -9.64
C ILE A 31 1.86 -0.57 -8.24
N ALA A 32 2.62 -0.24 -7.19
CA ALA A 32 2.23 -0.45 -5.81
C ALA A 32 0.94 0.31 -5.46
N CYS A 33 0.84 1.59 -5.82
CA CYS A 33 -0.39 2.36 -5.64
C CYS A 33 -1.58 1.72 -6.36
N GLN A 34 -1.41 1.35 -7.64
CA GLN A 34 -2.48 0.69 -8.42
C GLN A 34 -2.92 -0.64 -7.80
N SER A 35 -1.96 -1.47 -7.38
CA SER A 35 -2.27 -2.73 -6.69
C SER A 35 -3.02 -2.49 -5.39
N LEU A 36 -2.62 -1.52 -4.57
CA LEU A 36 -3.26 -1.19 -3.30
C LEU A 36 -4.70 -0.68 -3.46
N ILE A 37 -5.00 0.06 -4.53
CA ILE A 37 -6.36 0.53 -4.85
C ILE A 37 -7.27 -0.65 -5.26
N SER A 38 -6.71 -1.71 -5.82
CA SER A 38 -7.47 -2.87 -6.25
C SER A 38 -8.18 -3.58 -5.08
N GLY A 39 -9.21 -4.36 -5.40
CA GLY A 39 -9.92 -5.19 -4.40
C GLY A 39 -9.06 -6.28 -3.76
N GLN A 40 -7.86 -6.53 -4.31
CA GLN A 40 -6.93 -7.56 -3.84
C GLN A 40 -6.25 -7.21 -2.51
N PHE A 41 -6.20 -5.94 -2.10
CA PHE A 41 -5.68 -5.56 -0.79
C PHE A 41 -6.82 -5.00 0.04
N SER A 42 -7.36 -5.82 0.94
CA SER A 42 -8.53 -5.48 1.73
C SER A 42 -8.59 -6.22 3.06
N GLY A 43 -9.17 -5.58 4.07
CA GLY A 43 -9.33 -6.14 5.42
C GLY A 43 -8.10 -5.99 6.31
N TYR A 44 -7.14 -5.15 5.91
CA TYR A 44 -6.00 -4.82 6.77
C TYR A 44 -6.38 -3.73 7.77
N PRO A 45 -5.78 -3.73 8.98
CA PRO A 45 -5.96 -2.66 9.94
C PRO A 45 -5.62 -1.28 9.36
N VAL A 46 -6.38 -0.25 9.74
CA VAL A 46 -6.11 1.13 9.30
C VAL A 46 -4.70 1.60 9.64
N SER A 47 -4.10 1.12 10.74
CA SER A 47 -2.72 1.45 11.10
C SER A 47 -1.73 1.02 10.01
N MET A 48 -1.89 -0.17 9.44
CA MET A 48 -1.04 -0.64 8.34
C MET A 48 -1.23 0.18 7.08
N TRP A 49 -2.46 0.61 6.80
CA TRP A 49 -2.73 1.53 5.70
C TRP A 49 -2.02 2.87 5.89
N ARG A 50 -2.08 3.46 7.09
CA ARG A 50 -1.35 4.70 7.41
C ARG A 50 0.16 4.53 7.24
N ASP A 51 0.71 3.43 7.76
CA ASP A 51 2.13 3.13 7.64
C ASP A 51 2.54 2.98 6.17
N MET A 52 1.75 2.26 5.36
CA MET A 52 1.99 2.09 3.92
C MET A 52 1.93 3.41 3.15
N LEU A 53 0.92 4.24 3.41
CA LEU A 53 0.81 5.56 2.79
C LEU A 53 1.97 6.48 3.17
N ASN A 54 2.33 6.50 4.45
CA ASN A 54 3.49 7.24 4.92
C ASN A 54 4.78 6.72 4.27
N TYR A 55 4.90 5.40 4.09
CA TYR A 55 6.04 4.78 3.43
C TYR A 55 6.15 5.13 1.95
N LEU A 56 5.03 5.28 1.26
CA LEU A 56 4.96 5.68 -0.15
C LEU A 56 5.02 7.20 -0.34
N ASP A 57 5.42 7.97 0.67
CA ASP A 57 5.51 9.43 0.67
C ASP A 57 4.18 10.10 0.23
N VAL A 58 3.07 9.61 0.78
CA VAL A 58 1.73 10.18 0.53
C VAL A 58 1.39 11.22 1.58
N GLU A 59 1.26 12.48 1.14
CA GLU A 59 0.80 13.57 1.99
C GLU A 59 -0.64 13.26 2.48
N SER A 60 -0.93 13.51 3.77
CA SER A 60 -2.21 13.21 4.46
C SER A 60 -2.40 11.78 4.96
N SER A 61 -1.36 10.93 4.96
CA SER A 61 -1.44 9.56 5.52
C SER A 61 -1.95 9.50 6.97
N ALA A 62 -1.65 10.52 7.80
CA ALA A 62 -2.07 10.58 9.20
C ALA A 62 -3.57 10.78 9.40
N GLU A 63 -4.28 11.34 8.42
CA GLU A 63 -5.71 11.70 8.51
C GLU A 63 -6.63 10.56 8.08
N VAL A 64 -6.06 9.44 7.63
CA VAL A 64 -6.82 8.28 7.15
C VAL A 64 -7.47 7.55 8.31
N GLU A 65 -8.79 7.43 8.32
CA GLU A 65 -9.55 6.76 9.40
C GLU A 65 -9.98 5.34 9.06
N ASN A 66 -9.97 4.97 7.77
CA ASN A 66 -10.37 3.65 7.29
C ASN A 66 -9.70 3.30 5.95
N GLU A 67 -9.88 2.05 5.52
CA GLU A 67 -9.32 1.54 4.26
C GLU A 67 -9.86 2.27 3.02
N GLU A 68 -11.14 2.62 2.98
CA GLU A 68 -11.74 3.29 1.82
C GLU A 68 -11.10 4.66 1.60
N GLN A 69 -10.88 5.41 2.69
CA GLN A 69 -10.16 6.67 2.66
C GLN A 69 -8.71 6.48 2.23
N ALA A 70 -8.02 5.44 2.72
CA ALA A 70 -6.64 5.13 2.31
C ALA A 70 -6.52 4.93 0.79
N LYS A 71 -7.43 4.12 0.22
CA LYS A 71 -7.49 3.86 -1.22
C LYS A 71 -7.86 5.10 -2.03
N SER A 72 -8.76 5.93 -1.50
CA SER A 72 -9.11 7.21 -2.10
C SER A 72 -7.88 8.11 -2.19
N THR A 73 -7.09 8.25 -1.12
CA THR A 73 -5.85 9.04 -1.11
C THR A 73 -4.84 8.57 -2.17
N LEU A 74 -4.67 7.25 -2.33
CA LEU A 74 -3.78 6.67 -3.36
C LEU A 74 -4.25 6.97 -4.79
N SER A 75 -5.55 7.15 -5.01
CA SER A 75 -6.11 7.40 -6.34
C SER A 75 -5.79 8.80 -6.89
N PHE A 76 -5.25 9.69 -6.06
CA PHE A 76 -4.85 11.05 -6.43
C PHE A 76 -3.35 11.20 -6.71
N ILE A 77 -2.58 10.09 -6.69
CA ILE A 77 -1.13 10.02 -6.94
C ILE A 77 -0.89 9.52 -8.36
#